data_AF-A0A828PKV0-F1
#
_entry.id   AF-A0A828PKV0-F1
#
_cell.length_a   1.000
_cell.length_b   1.000
_cell.length_c   1.000
_cell.angle_alpha   90.00
_cell.angle_beta   90.00
_cell.angle_gamma   90.00
#
_symmetry.space_group_name_H-M   'P 1'
#
loop_
_entity.id
_entity.type
_entity.pdbx_description
1 polymer ?
#
loop_
_entity_poly.entity_id
_entity_poly.type
_entity_poly.pdbx_seq_one_letter_code
_entity_poly.pdbx_strand_id
1 'polypeptide(L)'
;MVKQAILNGAYGVTRDGRKVKYLGCNNGELDHYPWKFIQFDSKGQMENKLLNLKFSRSSGFYSNPVADSQDDVIGLWQDKPEPFNLGRALKGECVNYNGEPCYIYYSNRKTETHEYIVEAVSGAFVLGRVPLYELEKCAMWKEPEPQLSSNSLQLPKPLTEPLNNDDNYFTLASRNGKYVIDDWRWKDKTSDHIFLREARIYKTKDDVIKVIEIITGKPYEDR
;
A
#
# COMPACT_ATOMS: atom_id res chain seq x y z
N MET A 1 -4.92 3.19 -7.95
CA MET A 1 -4.45 4.25 -7.03
C MET A 1 -3.19 4.98 -7.53
N VAL A 2 -2.20 4.27 -8.08
CA VAL A 2 -0.90 4.85 -8.56
C VAL A 2 -1.07 6.03 -9.53
N LYS A 3 -1.92 5.90 -10.56
CA LYS A 3 -2.15 6.98 -11.54
C LYS A 3 -2.54 8.31 -10.86
N GLN A 4 -3.57 8.30 -10.01
CA GLN A 4 -4.08 9.53 -9.41
C GLN A 4 -3.05 10.17 -8.47
N ALA A 5 -2.30 9.36 -7.72
CA ALA A 5 -1.22 9.88 -6.87
C ALA A 5 -0.14 10.59 -7.69
N ILE A 6 0.30 9.99 -8.79
CA ILE A 6 1.28 10.59 -9.71
C ILE A 6 0.75 11.90 -10.32
N LEU A 7 -0.50 11.89 -10.80
CA LEU A 7 -1.13 13.10 -11.35
C LEU A 7 -1.33 14.21 -10.30
N ASN A 8 -1.48 13.84 -9.03
CA ASN A 8 -1.54 14.76 -7.90
C ASN A 8 -0.14 15.23 -7.41
N GLY A 9 0.93 14.90 -8.14
CA GLY A 9 2.28 15.39 -7.88
C GLY A 9 3.19 14.44 -7.10
N ALA A 10 2.75 13.22 -6.79
CA ALA A 10 3.64 12.20 -6.25
C ALA A 10 4.73 11.83 -7.26
N TYR A 11 5.91 11.47 -6.75
CA TYR A 11 6.99 10.97 -7.60
C TYR A 11 6.68 9.54 -8.05
N GLY A 12 6.94 9.26 -9.31
CA GLY A 12 6.93 7.92 -9.88
C GLY A 12 8.33 7.32 -9.91
N VAL A 13 8.38 6.06 -10.28
CA VAL A 13 9.60 5.31 -10.52
C VAL A 13 9.48 4.58 -11.85
N THR A 14 10.53 4.68 -12.64
CA THR A 14 10.64 4.01 -13.92
C THR A 14 11.11 2.58 -13.73
N ARG A 15 10.96 1.79 -14.79
CA ARG A 15 11.25 0.36 -14.80
C ARG A 15 12.71 0.03 -14.48
N ASP A 16 13.63 0.88 -14.92
CA ASP A 16 15.06 0.79 -14.58
C ASP A 16 15.43 1.39 -13.21
N GLY A 17 14.43 1.85 -12.45
CA GLY A 17 14.60 2.37 -11.10
C GLY A 17 14.96 3.85 -11.02
N ARG A 18 14.84 4.65 -12.09
CA ARG A 18 14.99 6.12 -11.99
C ARG A 18 13.73 6.79 -11.45
N LYS A 19 13.93 7.87 -10.70
CA LYS A 19 12.85 8.69 -10.14
C LYS A 19 12.29 9.61 -11.22
N VAL A 20 10.97 9.78 -11.25
CA VAL A 20 10.30 10.70 -12.17
C VAL A 20 9.25 11.57 -11.50
N LYS A 21 8.95 12.72 -12.10
CA LYS A 21 7.85 13.59 -11.69
C LYS A 21 6.99 13.96 -12.87
N TYR A 22 5.67 13.89 -12.69
CA TYR A 22 4.71 14.35 -13.66
C TYR A 22 4.75 15.88 -13.77
N LEU A 23 4.79 16.39 -15.01
CA LEU A 23 4.85 17.82 -15.30
C LEU A 23 3.53 18.37 -15.83
N GLY A 24 2.76 17.57 -16.56
CA GLY A 24 1.54 18.03 -17.22
C GLY A 24 1.13 17.16 -18.40
N CYS A 25 -0.03 17.47 -18.97
CA CYS A 25 -0.60 16.77 -20.10
C CYS A 25 -0.78 17.76 -21.24
N ASN A 26 -0.34 17.40 -22.44
CA ASN A 26 -0.68 18.15 -23.65
C ASN A 26 -2.12 17.81 -24.04
N ASN A 27 -3.01 18.81 -24.05
CA ASN A 27 -4.42 18.65 -24.39
C ASN A 27 -4.70 18.65 -25.91
N GLY A 28 -3.70 18.45 -26.76
CA GLY A 28 -3.92 18.28 -28.19
C GLY A 28 -4.45 16.87 -28.45
N GLU A 29 -5.66 16.75 -29.00
CA GLU A 29 -6.31 15.47 -29.38
C GLU A 29 -5.48 14.59 -30.33
N LEU A 30 -4.32 15.06 -30.78
CA LEU A 30 -3.40 14.42 -31.73
C LEU A 30 -2.11 13.86 -31.09
N ASP A 31 -1.80 14.16 -29.83
CA ASP A 31 -0.55 13.68 -29.19
C ASP A 31 -0.76 12.25 -28.63
N HIS A 32 -0.17 11.25 -29.30
CA HIS A 32 -0.24 9.86 -28.85
C HIS A 32 0.38 9.62 -27.46
N TYR A 33 1.27 10.52 -27.01
CA TYR A 33 1.97 10.44 -25.72
C TYR A 33 1.81 11.75 -24.95
N PRO A 34 0.59 12.03 -24.46
CA PRO A 34 0.23 13.36 -23.99
C PRO A 34 0.80 13.66 -22.60
N TRP A 35 1.17 12.65 -21.81
CA TRP A 35 1.64 12.82 -20.44
C TRP A 35 3.14 13.08 -20.40
N LYS A 36 3.55 14.20 -19.80
CA LYS A 36 4.95 14.64 -19.73
C LYS A 36 5.54 14.40 -18.35
N PHE A 37 6.73 13.84 -18.30
CA PHE A 37 7.49 13.60 -17.07
C PHE A 37 8.92 14.10 -17.19
N ILE A 38 9.54 14.38 -16.05
CA ILE A 38 10.97 14.64 -15.93
C ILE A 38 11.64 13.53 -15.11
N GLN A 39 12.80 13.06 -15.56
CA GLN A 39 13.65 12.11 -14.84
C GLN A 39 14.63 12.81 -13.91
N PHE A 40 15.01 12.12 -12.84
CA PHE A 40 16.05 12.54 -11.91
C PHE A 40 17.16 11.50 -11.87
N ASP A 41 18.40 11.97 -11.82
CA ASP A 41 19.58 11.13 -11.70
C ASP A 41 19.72 10.52 -10.29
N SER A 42 20.75 9.71 -10.09
CA SER A 42 21.04 9.08 -8.79
C SER A 42 21.37 10.06 -7.67
N LYS A 43 21.71 11.31 -8.00
CA LYS A 43 21.98 12.41 -7.06
C LYS A 43 20.73 13.27 -6.81
N GLY A 44 19.61 12.95 -7.45
CA GLY A 44 18.36 13.70 -7.36
C GLY A 44 18.34 14.99 -8.19
N GLN A 45 19.28 15.17 -9.11
CA GLN A 45 19.28 16.29 -10.05
C GLN A 45 18.36 15.98 -11.23
N MET A 46 17.72 17.01 -11.78
CA MET A 46 16.90 16.84 -12.97
C MET A 46 17.78 16.46 -14.16
N GLU A 47 17.46 15.33 -14.80
CA GLU A 47 18.06 14.98 -16.07
C GLU A 47 17.45 15.88 -17.16
N ASN A 48 18.25 16.25 -18.16
CA ASN A 48 17.75 16.98 -19.34
C ASN A 48 17.02 16.02 -20.31
N LYS A 49 16.10 15.21 -19.77
CA LYS A 49 15.33 14.20 -20.49
C LYS A 49 13.87 14.30 -20.05
N LEU A 50 13.02 14.63 -21.02
CA LEU A 50 11.57 14.62 -20.86
C LEU A 50 11.03 13.30 -21.39
N LEU A 51 10.21 12.63 -20.59
CA LEU A 51 9.49 11.43 -21.02
C LEU A 51 8.09 11.82 -21.50
N ASN A 52 7.76 11.38 -22.70
CA ASN A 52 6.42 11.49 -23.27
C ASN A 52 5.78 10.10 -23.19
N LEU A 53 4.77 9.96 -22.34
CA LEU A 53 4.16 8.66 -22.05
C LEU A 53 2.67 8.66 -22.37
N LYS A 54 2.14 7.48 -22.65
CA LYS A 54 0.71 7.19 -22.77
C LYS A 54 0.26 6.46 -21.50
N PHE A 55 -1.03 6.53 -21.18
CA PHE A 55 -1.59 5.76 -20.07
C PHE A 55 -2.45 4.59 -20.57
N SER A 56 -2.27 3.41 -20.01
CA SER A 56 -3.16 2.25 -20.13
C SER A 56 -3.50 1.74 -18.75
N ARG A 57 -4.71 1.17 -18.59
CA ARG A 57 -5.09 0.53 -17.34
C ARG A 57 -4.22 -0.69 -17.02
N SER A 58 -3.78 -1.42 -18.04
CA SER A 58 -2.88 -2.56 -17.89
C SER A 58 -1.45 -2.07 -17.62
N SER A 59 -0.87 -1.26 -18.49
CA SER A 59 0.58 -1.02 -18.44
C SER A 59 1.01 0.23 -17.67
N GLY A 60 0.08 0.95 -17.03
CA GLY A 60 0.40 2.21 -16.36
C GLY A 60 0.77 3.32 -17.35
N PHE A 61 1.75 4.16 -16.99
CA PHE A 61 2.32 5.11 -17.95
C PHE A 61 3.47 4.47 -18.71
N TYR A 62 3.40 4.45 -20.04
CA TYR A 62 4.35 3.72 -20.88
C TYR A 62 4.80 4.52 -22.11
N SER A 63 6.02 4.24 -22.56
CA SER A 63 6.61 4.80 -23.78
C SER A 63 6.21 4.01 -25.02
N ASN A 64 6.63 4.43 -26.21
CA ASN A 64 6.33 3.70 -27.44
C ASN A 64 6.90 2.27 -27.38
N PRO A 65 6.12 1.21 -27.68
CA PRO A 65 6.59 -0.18 -27.61
C PRO A 65 7.84 -0.52 -28.45
N VAL A 66 8.22 0.34 -29.41
CA VAL A 66 9.41 0.13 -30.27
C VAL A 66 10.70 0.70 -29.65
N ALA A 67 10.61 1.58 -28.64
CA ALA A 67 11.74 2.23 -28.00
C ALA A 67 11.72 1.95 -26.49
N ASP A 68 12.75 1.23 -26.01
CA ASP A 68 13.09 0.94 -24.61
C ASP A 68 11.97 1.19 -23.57
N SER A 69 11.31 0.11 -23.15
CA SER A 69 10.33 0.09 -22.06
C SER A 69 10.88 0.51 -20.69
N GLN A 70 12.18 0.81 -20.60
CA GLN A 70 12.87 1.20 -19.38
C GLN A 70 12.29 2.50 -18.78
N ASP A 71 11.72 3.36 -19.62
CA ASP A 71 11.12 4.64 -19.22
C ASP A 71 9.66 4.51 -18.73
N ASP A 72 9.07 3.31 -18.76
CA ASP A 72 7.71 3.09 -18.24
C ASP A 72 7.66 3.36 -16.74
N VAL A 73 6.63 4.09 -16.30
CA VAL A 73 6.40 4.39 -14.88
C VAL A 73 5.53 3.30 -14.27
N ILE A 74 6.17 2.45 -13.47
CA ILE A 74 5.61 1.21 -12.94
C ILE A 74 5.10 1.33 -11.50
N GLY A 75 5.34 2.45 -10.82
CA GLY A 75 4.94 2.64 -9.42
C GLY A 75 5.23 4.02 -8.86
N LEU A 76 5.04 4.17 -7.54
CA LEU A 76 5.43 5.36 -6.80
C LEU A 76 6.88 5.23 -6.33
N TRP A 77 7.60 6.35 -6.31
CA TRP A 77 8.99 6.38 -5.84
C TRP A 77 9.14 5.94 -4.38
N GLN A 78 8.16 6.26 -3.54
CA GLN A 78 8.14 5.82 -2.13
C GLN A 78 8.12 4.29 -1.99
N ASP A 79 7.54 3.60 -2.98
CA ASP A 79 7.45 2.14 -3.01
C ASP A 79 8.73 1.52 -3.58
N LYS A 80 9.58 2.33 -4.26
CA LYS A 80 10.80 1.97 -5.03
C LYS A 80 10.82 0.47 -5.41
N PRO A 81 10.05 0.07 -6.44
CA PRO A 81 9.92 -1.31 -6.84
C PRO A 81 11.30 -1.87 -7.19
N GLU A 82 11.55 -3.08 -6.70
CA GLU A 82 12.79 -3.78 -6.97
C GLU A 82 12.81 -4.24 -8.44
N PRO A 83 13.93 -4.09 -9.16
CA PRO A 83 14.06 -4.56 -10.54
C PRO A 83 13.76 -6.05 -10.67
N PHE A 84 13.19 -6.47 -11.80
CA PHE A 84 12.89 -7.88 -12.06
C PHE A 84 14.12 -8.77 -11.88
N ASN A 85 13.90 -9.92 -11.24
CA ASN A 85 14.90 -10.95 -11.06
C ASN A 85 14.31 -12.32 -11.40
N LEU A 86 14.73 -12.87 -12.54
CA LEU A 86 14.23 -14.15 -13.04
C LEU A 86 14.43 -15.30 -12.04
N GLY A 87 15.59 -15.35 -11.38
CA GLY A 87 15.91 -16.42 -10.43
C GLY A 87 15.03 -16.41 -9.18
N ARG A 88 14.61 -15.23 -8.72
CA ARG A 88 13.64 -15.06 -7.62
C ARG A 88 12.22 -15.36 -8.10
N ALA A 89 11.84 -14.86 -9.27
CA ALA A 89 10.52 -15.11 -9.85
C ALA A 89 10.24 -16.61 -10.04
N LEU A 90 11.21 -17.37 -10.57
CA LEU A 90 11.09 -18.83 -10.75
C LEU A 90 11.12 -19.62 -9.43
N LYS A 91 11.51 -19.00 -8.31
CA LYS A 91 11.40 -19.58 -6.96
C LYS A 91 10.05 -19.29 -6.30
N GLY A 92 9.12 -18.65 -7.02
CA GLY A 92 7.78 -18.35 -6.54
C GLY A 92 7.63 -16.97 -5.89
N GLU A 93 8.61 -16.07 -6.03
CA GLU A 93 8.41 -14.68 -5.64
C GLU A 93 7.55 -13.95 -6.69
N CYS A 94 6.54 -13.21 -6.23
CA CYS A 94 5.64 -12.47 -7.12
C CYS A 94 6.39 -11.39 -7.91
N VAL A 95 5.91 -11.13 -9.12
CA VAL A 95 6.32 -10.00 -9.95
C VAL A 95 5.13 -9.09 -10.19
N ASN A 96 5.39 -7.79 -10.36
CA ASN A 96 4.41 -6.84 -10.84
C ASN A 96 4.40 -6.89 -12.38
N TYR A 97 3.45 -7.63 -12.94
CA TYR A 97 3.21 -7.68 -14.38
C TYR A 97 2.05 -6.73 -14.70
N ASN A 98 2.35 -5.58 -15.30
CA ASN A 98 1.31 -4.61 -15.71
C ASN A 98 0.37 -4.20 -14.54
N GLY A 99 0.96 -3.83 -13.40
CA GLY A 99 0.21 -3.36 -12.23
C GLY A 99 -0.48 -4.46 -11.42
N GLU A 100 -0.31 -5.72 -11.80
CA GLU A 100 -0.92 -6.88 -11.16
C GLU A 100 0.15 -7.83 -10.59
N PRO A 101 -0.02 -8.35 -9.36
CA PRO A 101 0.87 -9.38 -8.82
C PRO A 101 0.67 -10.69 -9.57
N CYS A 102 1.76 -11.26 -10.07
CA CYS A 102 1.76 -12.51 -10.83
C CYS A 102 2.89 -13.46 -10.40
N TYR A 103 2.65 -14.75 -10.56
CA TYR A 103 3.64 -15.82 -10.48
C TYR A 103 4.15 -16.20 -11.88
N ILE A 104 5.43 -16.55 -11.96
CA ILE A 104 6.11 -16.92 -13.20
C ILE A 104 6.52 -18.39 -13.14
N TYR A 105 6.14 -19.15 -14.15
CA TYR A 105 6.53 -20.55 -14.30
C TYR A 105 7.30 -20.76 -15.59
N TYR A 106 8.29 -21.65 -15.55
CA TYR A 106 9.00 -22.06 -16.76
C TYR A 106 8.15 -23.04 -17.59
N SER A 107 7.97 -22.74 -18.88
CA SER A 107 7.30 -23.65 -19.82
C SER A 107 8.31 -24.66 -20.37
N ASN A 108 8.17 -25.93 -20.01
CA ASN A 108 9.01 -27.01 -20.52
C ASN A 108 8.57 -27.53 -21.91
N ARG A 109 7.84 -26.71 -22.69
CA ARG A 109 7.49 -27.08 -24.06
C ARG A 109 8.75 -26.96 -24.91
N LYS A 110 9.08 -28.02 -25.66
CA LYS A 110 10.19 -28.03 -26.62
C LYS A 110 9.96 -26.97 -27.70
N THR A 111 10.46 -25.78 -27.46
CA THR A 111 10.50 -24.67 -28.40
C THR A 111 11.95 -24.16 -28.45
N GLU A 112 12.32 -23.47 -29.53
CA GLU A 112 13.68 -22.93 -29.70
C GLU A 112 13.98 -21.76 -28.74
N THR A 113 12.97 -21.29 -28.01
CA THR A 113 13.01 -20.10 -27.15
C THR A 113 12.60 -20.45 -25.71
N HIS A 114 13.19 -19.79 -24.71
CA HIS A 114 12.72 -19.88 -23.32
C HIS A 114 11.34 -19.22 -23.20
N GLU A 115 10.31 -20.02 -22.89
CA GLU A 115 8.94 -19.56 -22.72
C GLU A 115 8.52 -19.61 -21.25
N TYR A 116 7.73 -18.63 -20.82
CA TYR A 116 7.21 -18.56 -19.45
C TYR A 116 5.68 -18.44 -19.44
N ILE A 117 5.08 -18.93 -18.37
CA ILE A 117 3.65 -18.81 -18.06
C ILE A 117 3.51 -17.77 -16.94
N VAL A 118 2.55 -16.85 -17.09
CA VAL A 118 2.25 -15.80 -16.11
C VAL A 118 0.85 -16.00 -15.55
N GLU A 119 0.76 -16.19 -14.24
CA GLU A 119 -0.50 -16.39 -13.52
C GLU A 119 -0.70 -15.25 -12.53
N ALA A 120 -1.77 -14.46 -12.69
CA ALA A 120 -2.07 -13.39 -11.74
C ALA A 120 -2.73 -13.93 -10.48
N VAL A 121 -2.47 -13.28 -9.34
CA VAL A 121 -3.05 -13.65 -8.03
C VAL A 121 -4.57 -13.57 -8.03
N SER A 122 -5.16 -12.73 -8.90
CA SER A 122 -6.62 -12.65 -9.08
C SER A 122 -7.24 -13.93 -9.65
N GLY A 123 -6.42 -14.91 -10.07
CA GLY A 123 -6.84 -16.08 -10.82
C GLY A 123 -7.01 -15.81 -12.31
N ALA A 124 -6.85 -14.56 -12.76
CA ALA A 124 -6.68 -14.26 -14.17
C ALA A 124 -5.32 -14.79 -14.63
N PHE A 125 -5.30 -15.64 -15.64
CA PHE A 125 -4.06 -16.11 -16.25
C PHE A 125 -4.00 -15.63 -17.68
N VAL A 126 -2.82 -15.22 -18.12
CA VAL A 126 -2.55 -15.10 -19.55
C VAL A 126 -2.11 -16.49 -20.01
N LEU A 127 -3.01 -17.23 -20.66
CA LEU A 127 -2.65 -18.43 -21.42
C LEU A 127 -1.84 -17.96 -22.63
N GLY A 128 -0.54 -17.75 -22.44
CA GLY A 128 0.29 -17.18 -23.48
C GLY A 128 1.76 -17.26 -23.17
N ARG A 129 2.53 -17.54 -24.22
CA ARG A 129 3.99 -17.54 -24.22
C ARG A 129 4.45 -16.12 -23.94
N VAL A 130 5.05 -15.88 -22.78
CA VAL A 130 5.74 -14.62 -22.52
C VAL A 130 7.23 -14.86 -22.71
N PRO A 131 7.88 -14.24 -23.71
CA PRO A 131 9.31 -14.34 -23.87
C PRO A 131 10.03 -13.57 -22.76
N LEU A 132 11.28 -13.96 -22.45
CA LEU A 132 12.05 -13.37 -21.35
C LEU A 132 12.11 -11.83 -21.43
N TYR A 133 12.31 -11.27 -22.62
CA TYR A 133 12.44 -9.82 -22.80
C TYR A 133 11.17 -9.03 -22.42
N GLU A 134 9.99 -9.66 -22.39
CA GLU A 134 8.76 -9.04 -21.87
C GLU A 134 8.72 -9.12 -20.33
N LEU A 135 9.25 -10.19 -19.74
CA LEU A 135 9.35 -10.33 -18.28
C LEU A 135 10.45 -9.45 -17.67
N GLU A 136 11.55 -9.24 -18.37
CA GLU A 136 12.62 -8.30 -18.00
C GLU A 136 12.11 -6.88 -17.90
N LYS A 137 10.96 -6.60 -18.51
CA LYS A 137 10.29 -5.34 -18.29
C LYS A 137 9.76 -5.28 -16.86
N CYS A 138 9.25 -6.35 -16.27
CA CYS A 138 8.54 -6.29 -15.00
C CYS A 138 9.39 -5.77 -13.82
N ALA A 139 8.75 -5.62 -12.66
CA ALA A 139 9.46 -5.43 -11.40
C ALA A 139 9.12 -6.59 -10.46
N MET A 140 9.93 -6.82 -9.43
CA MET A 140 9.52 -7.70 -8.34
C MET A 140 8.35 -7.05 -7.60
N TRP A 141 7.35 -7.87 -7.25
CA TRP A 141 6.23 -7.40 -6.45
C TRP A 141 6.72 -7.14 -5.03
N LYS A 142 6.42 -5.95 -4.52
CA LYS A 142 6.52 -5.64 -3.10
C LYS A 142 5.10 -5.52 -2.58
N GLU A 143 4.79 -6.29 -1.53
CA GLU A 143 3.50 -6.17 -0.88
C GLU A 143 3.31 -4.71 -0.47
N PRO A 144 2.23 -4.03 -0.92
CA PRO A 144 1.98 -2.66 -0.53
C PRO A 144 1.96 -2.61 0.99
N GLU A 145 2.71 -1.67 1.57
CA GLU A 145 2.61 -1.44 3.01
C GLU A 145 1.13 -1.22 3.33
N PRO A 146 0.59 -1.89 4.36
CA PRO A 146 -0.80 -1.70 4.73
C PRO A 146 -0.98 -0.20 4.95
N GLN A 147 -1.76 0.42 4.06
CA GLN A 147 -2.15 1.81 4.25
C GLN A 147 -3.03 1.79 5.48
N LEU A 148 -2.42 2.03 6.64
CA LEU A 148 -3.12 2.56 7.79
C LEU A 148 -3.83 3.78 7.24
N SER A 149 -5.15 3.66 7.07
CA SER A 149 -5.95 4.76 6.55
C SER A 149 -5.56 6.02 7.33
N SER A 150 -5.55 7.19 6.71
CA SER A 150 -5.38 8.45 7.46
C SER A 150 -6.42 8.64 8.58
N ASN A 151 -7.44 7.77 8.62
CA ASN A 151 -8.43 7.59 9.67
C ASN A 151 -8.16 6.39 10.60
N SER A 152 -6.95 5.81 10.62
CA SER A 152 -6.53 4.97 11.74
C SER A 152 -6.28 5.92 12.90
N LEU A 153 -7.38 6.42 13.46
CA LEU A 153 -7.42 6.90 14.83
C LEU A 153 -6.76 5.77 15.60
N GLN A 154 -5.51 5.97 16.00
CA GLN A 154 -4.85 5.04 16.89
C GLN A 154 -5.75 4.98 18.09
N LEU A 155 -6.43 3.85 18.28
CA LEU A 155 -7.26 3.65 19.43
C LEU A 155 -6.36 3.96 20.64
N PRO A 156 -6.82 4.81 21.57
CA PRO A 156 -6.15 4.98 22.84
C PRO A 156 -5.77 3.59 23.38
N LYS A 157 -4.50 3.40 23.71
CA LYS A 157 -4.03 2.11 24.20
C LYS A 157 -4.53 1.93 25.63
N PRO A 158 -5.21 0.80 25.95
CA PRO A 158 -5.59 0.53 27.32
C PRO A 158 -4.33 0.35 28.18
N LEU A 159 -4.42 0.75 29.43
CA LEU A 159 -3.40 0.51 30.44
C LEU A 159 -3.41 -0.97 30.82
N THR A 160 -2.23 -1.57 30.87
CA THR A 160 -2.03 -2.94 31.37
C THR A 160 -1.78 -2.98 32.87
N GLU A 161 -1.30 -1.86 33.44
CA GLU A 161 -0.90 -1.67 34.84
C GLU A 161 -1.20 -0.23 35.27
N PRO A 162 -1.38 0.07 36.57
CA PRO A 162 -1.58 1.44 37.04
C PRO A 162 -0.29 2.24 36.85
N LEU A 163 -0.42 3.52 36.52
CA LEU A 163 0.69 4.46 36.61
C LEU A 163 0.96 4.84 38.08
N ASN A 164 -0.11 4.94 38.88
CA ASN A 164 -0.11 5.17 40.32
C ASN A 164 -1.37 4.56 40.97
N ASN A 165 -1.27 4.06 42.20
CA ASN A 165 -2.37 3.37 42.89
C ASN A 165 -3.46 4.32 43.43
N ASP A 166 -3.11 5.60 43.62
CA ASP A 166 -4.01 6.63 44.13
C ASP A 166 -4.73 7.43 43.03
N ASP A 167 -4.37 7.22 41.76
CA ASP A 167 -4.98 7.92 40.64
C ASP A 167 -6.39 7.38 40.35
N ASN A 168 -7.24 8.27 39.81
CA ASN A 168 -8.49 7.88 39.17
C ASN A 168 -8.20 7.45 37.72
N TYR A 169 -8.82 6.36 37.30
CA TYR A 169 -8.84 5.85 35.94
C TYR A 169 -10.29 5.66 35.49
N PHE A 170 -10.46 5.41 34.20
CA PHE A 170 -11.75 5.16 33.58
C PHE A 170 -11.75 3.78 32.95
N THR A 171 -12.88 3.09 33.05
CA THR A 171 -13.02 1.77 32.46
C THR A 171 -14.04 1.75 31.35
N LEU A 172 -13.74 0.99 30.30
CA LEU A 172 -14.68 0.61 29.26
C LEU A 172 -15.20 -0.79 29.58
N ALA A 173 -16.50 -0.89 29.89
CA ALA A 173 -17.20 -2.15 30.05
C ALA A 173 -18.40 -2.25 29.10
N SER A 174 -18.81 -3.47 28.79
CA SER A 174 -20.08 -3.73 28.09
C SER A 174 -21.06 -4.38 29.05
N ARG A 175 -22.19 -3.73 29.32
CA ARG A 175 -23.28 -4.26 30.17
C ARG A 175 -24.57 -4.26 29.37
N ASN A 176 -25.21 -5.42 29.23
CA ASN A 176 -26.46 -5.58 28.47
C ASN A 176 -26.40 -4.99 27.04
N GLY A 177 -25.25 -5.14 26.37
CA GLY A 177 -25.03 -4.65 25.00
C GLY A 177 -24.82 -3.13 24.88
N LYS A 178 -24.64 -2.42 26.01
CA LYS A 178 -24.29 -1.00 26.03
C LYS A 178 -22.88 -0.80 26.60
N TYR A 179 -22.13 0.11 26.00
CA TYR A 179 -20.87 0.57 26.57
C TYR A 179 -21.14 1.47 27.77
N VAL A 180 -20.42 1.21 28.86
CA VAL A 180 -20.53 1.96 30.13
C VAL A 180 -19.14 2.47 30.49
N ILE A 181 -19.07 3.73 30.93
CA ILE A 181 -17.87 4.36 31.47
C ILE A 181 -18.03 4.46 32.98
N ASP A 182 -17.17 3.78 33.73
CA ASP A 182 -17.13 3.86 35.20
C ASP A 182 -15.81 4.51 35.66
N ASP A 183 -15.92 5.38 36.66
CA ASP A 183 -14.77 5.91 37.42
C ASP A 183 -14.19 4.81 38.31
N TRP A 184 -12.86 4.71 38.35
CA TRP A 184 -12.20 3.61 39.02
C TRP A 184 -10.89 4.04 39.69
N ARG A 185 -10.62 3.49 40.88
CA ARG A 185 -9.34 3.64 41.57
C ARG A 185 -8.71 2.29 41.79
N TRP A 186 -7.40 2.19 41.58
CA TRP A 186 -6.68 0.92 41.66
C TRP A 186 -6.77 0.27 43.04
N LYS A 187 -6.79 1.08 44.10
CA LYS A 187 -6.88 0.61 45.49
C LYS A 187 -8.28 0.15 45.94
N ASP A 188 -9.35 0.54 45.25
CA ASP A 188 -10.71 0.38 45.77
C ASP A 188 -11.30 -1.03 45.50
N LYS A 189 -10.70 -1.83 44.62
CA LYS A 189 -11.26 -3.14 44.21
C LYS A 189 -10.22 -4.25 43.94
N THR A 190 -9.13 -4.29 44.69
CA THR A 190 -8.09 -5.32 44.57
C THR A 190 -8.58 -6.77 44.76
N SER A 191 -9.81 -6.97 45.27
CA SER A 191 -10.45 -8.30 45.42
C SER A 191 -11.35 -8.71 44.25
N ASP A 192 -11.71 -7.82 43.32
CA ASP A 192 -12.74 -8.06 42.31
C ASP A 192 -12.13 -8.37 40.93
N HIS A 193 -11.36 -9.47 40.88
CA HIS A 193 -10.62 -9.92 39.68
C HIS A 193 -11.49 -10.15 38.44
N ILE A 194 -12.81 -10.30 38.60
CA ILE A 194 -13.75 -10.50 37.49
C ILE A 194 -13.83 -9.22 36.64
N PHE A 195 -13.83 -8.05 37.27
CA PHE A 195 -13.92 -6.77 36.56
C PHE A 195 -12.66 -6.48 35.73
N LEU A 196 -11.47 -6.84 36.23
CA LEU A 196 -10.20 -6.69 35.51
C LEU A 196 -10.07 -7.60 34.28
N ARG A 197 -10.82 -8.71 34.21
CA ARG A 197 -10.79 -9.62 33.06
C ARG A 197 -11.58 -9.09 31.87
N GLU A 198 -12.62 -8.31 32.13
CA GLU A 198 -13.58 -7.88 31.10
C GLU A 198 -13.48 -6.39 30.76
N ALA A 199 -12.97 -5.55 31.67
CA ALA A 199 -12.84 -4.12 31.46
C ALA A 199 -11.49 -3.73 30.84
N ARG A 200 -11.51 -2.74 29.95
CA ARG A 200 -10.31 -2.04 29.47
C ARG A 200 -10.13 -0.74 30.25
N ILE A 201 -8.94 -0.50 30.78
CA ILE A 201 -8.66 0.65 31.66
C ILE A 201 -7.95 1.75 30.86
N TYR A 202 -8.32 3.00 31.10
CA TYR A 202 -7.81 4.18 30.43
C TYR A 202 -7.52 5.30 31.42
N LYS A 203 -6.58 6.19 31.06
CA LYS A 203 -6.19 7.31 31.92
C LYS A 203 -7.23 8.41 31.98
N THR A 204 -7.97 8.64 30.90
CA THR A 204 -8.93 9.74 30.79
C THR A 204 -10.29 9.27 30.30
N LYS A 205 -11.36 9.98 30.67
CA LYS A 205 -12.72 9.73 30.17
C LYS A 205 -12.77 9.90 28.64
N ASP A 206 -12.07 10.89 28.12
CA ASP A 206 -12.01 11.20 26.68
C ASP A 206 -11.41 10.04 25.86
N ASP A 207 -10.42 9.33 26.41
CA ASP A 207 -9.86 8.15 25.75
C ASP A 207 -10.91 7.03 25.62
N VAL A 208 -11.72 6.83 26.68
CA VAL A 208 -12.81 5.85 26.65
C VAL A 208 -13.89 6.26 25.65
N ILE A 209 -14.28 7.54 25.65
CA ILE A 209 -15.26 8.11 24.71
C ILE A 209 -14.78 7.89 23.28
N LYS A 210 -13.54 8.25 22.94
CA LYS A 210 -12.97 8.03 21.61
C LYS A 210 -13.06 6.57 21.17
N VAL A 211 -12.75 5.64 22.08
CA VAL A 211 -12.87 4.20 21.77
C VAL A 211 -14.32 3.81 21.49
N ILE A 212 -15.29 4.28 22.29
CA ILE A 212 -16.72 4.00 22.08
C ILE A 212 -17.21 4.58 20.75
N GLU A 213 -16.87 5.84 20.45
CA GLU A 213 -17.30 6.53 19.23
C GLU A 213 -16.74 5.86 17.99
N ILE A 214 -15.49 5.38 18.04
CA ILE A 214 -14.87 4.63 16.95
C ILE A 214 -15.53 3.26 16.75
N ILE A 215 -15.83 2.53 17.83
CA ILE A 215 -16.47 1.21 17.74
C ILE A 215 -17.91 1.33 17.23
N THR A 216 -18.66 2.33 17.70
CA THR A 216 -20.09 2.49 17.42
C THR A 216 -20.39 3.33 16.19
N GLY A 217 -19.44 4.15 15.72
CA GLY A 217 -19.63 5.12 14.66
C GLY A 217 -20.59 6.26 15.01
N LYS A 218 -20.87 6.49 16.31
CA LYS A 218 -21.81 7.51 16.80
C LYS A 218 -21.19 8.30 17.96
N PRO A 219 -21.54 9.60 18.12
CA PRO A 219 -21.14 10.36 19.29
C PRO A 219 -21.60 9.69 20.59
N TYR A 220 -20.76 9.72 21.61
CA TYR A 220 -21.13 9.20 22.93
C TYR A 220 -22.17 10.11 23.59
N GLU A 221 -23.28 9.53 24.03
CA GLU A 221 -24.31 10.22 24.83
C GLU A 221 -24.19 9.72 26.27
N ASP A 222 -23.84 10.59 27.23
CA ASP A 222 -23.95 10.28 28.66
C ASP A 222 -25.44 10.03 28.96
N ARG A 223 -25.81 8.78 29.26
CA ARG A 223 -27.18 8.37 29.58
C ARG A 223 -27.30 7.95 31.03
#